data_AF-E0X6M3-F1
#
_entry.id   AF-E0X6M3-F1
#
_cell.length_a   1.000
_cell.length_b   1.000
_cell.length_c   1.000
_cell.angle_alpha   90.00
_cell.angle_beta   90.00
_cell.angle_gamma   90.00
#
_symmetry.space_group_name_H-M   'P 1'
#
loop_
_entity.id
_entity.type
_entity.pdbx_description
1 polymer ?
#
loop_
_entity_poly.entity_id
_entity_poly.type
_entity_poly.pdbx_seq_one_letter_code
_entity_poly.pdbx_strand_id
1 'polypeptide(L)'
;LHTGWSSVGAVVDNHTGQEGIQRMGAQEFLLDQLSQTVHTKTMLRHARWTAGPNVVRDWSYSAERATGPNFVMTGDSACFV
;
A
#
# COMPACT_ATOMS: atom_id res chain seq x y z
N LEU A 1 -22.71 -8.69 2.94
CA LEU A 1 -22.77 -8.73 1.47
C LEU A 1 -21.66 -7.83 0.94
N HIS A 2 -20.57 -8.42 0.48
CA HIS A 2 -19.50 -7.67 -0.18
C HIS A 2 -20.02 -7.25 -1.56
N THR A 3 -19.96 -5.96 -1.87
CA THR A 3 -20.51 -5.35 -3.10
C THR A 3 -19.78 -5.77 -4.39
N GLY A 4 -18.92 -6.79 -4.33
CA GLY A 4 -18.07 -7.24 -5.43
C GLY A 4 -16.76 -6.47 -5.59
N TRP A 5 -16.39 -5.64 -4.60
CA TRP A 5 -15.19 -4.81 -4.62
C TRP A 5 -14.14 -5.32 -3.63
N SER A 6 -12.89 -5.34 -4.07
CA SER A 6 -11.73 -5.65 -3.24
C SER A 6 -10.64 -4.62 -3.49
N SER A 7 -10.08 -4.06 -2.41
CA SER A 7 -8.82 -3.30 -2.49
C SER A 7 -7.65 -4.28 -2.51
N VAL A 8 -6.69 -4.05 -3.41
CA VAL A 8 -5.52 -4.90 -3.60
C VAL A 8 -4.29 -4.01 -3.70
N GLY A 9 -3.24 -4.34 -2.96
CA GLY A 9 -1.97 -3.62 -2.99
C GLY A 9 -0.79 -4.55 -2.77
N ALA A 10 0.41 -4.03 -3.00
CA ALA A 10 1.67 -4.68 -2.69
C ALA A 10 2.51 -3.73 -1.83
N VAL A 11 2.99 -4.22 -0.69
CA VAL A 11 3.99 -3.53 0.14
C VAL A 11 5.34 -4.06 -0.28
N VAL A 12 6.23 -3.16 -0.68
CA VAL A 12 7.56 -3.48 -1.19
C VAL A 12 8.59 -2.62 -0.47
N ASP A 13 9.85 -3.07 -0.53
CA ASP A 13 10.98 -2.24 -0.10
C ASP A 13 10.97 -0.88 -0.82
N ASN A 14 11.37 0.19 -0.13
CA ASN A 14 11.32 1.56 -0.62
C ASN A 14 12.18 1.75 -1.89
N HIS A 15 13.38 1.17 -1.96
CA HIS A 15 14.23 1.30 -3.14
C HIS A 15 13.66 0.52 -4.32
N THR A 16 13.28 -0.74 -4.07
CA THR A 16 12.68 -1.64 -5.06
C THR A 16 11.41 -1.04 -5.67
N GLY A 17 10.53 -0.49 -4.83
CA GLY A 17 9.31 0.18 -5.25
C GLY A 17 9.59 1.44 -6.07
N GLN A 18 10.49 2.31 -5.62
CA GLN A 18 10.82 3.55 -6.34
C GLN A 18 11.43 3.28 -7.71
N GLU A 19 12.44 2.41 -7.79
CA GLU A 19 13.10 2.09 -9.05
C GLU A 19 12.16 1.38 -10.01
N GLY A 20 11.36 0.44 -9.51
CA GLY A 20 10.37 -0.27 -10.30
C GLY A 20 9.33 0.68 -10.89
N ILE A 21 8.71 1.52 -10.06
CA ILE A 21 7.69 2.48 -10.48
C ILE A 21 8.28 3.51 -11.45
N GLN A 22 9.50 4.03 -11.22
CA GLN A 22 10.16 4.95 -12.15
C GLN A 22 10.42 4.31 -13.51
N ARG A 23 10.79 3.02 -13.53
CA ARG A 23 11.13 2.31 -14.77
C ARG A 23 9.93 1.95 -15.63
N MET A 24 8.83 1.49 -15.02
CA MET A 24 7.70 0.91 -15.78
C MET A 24 6.35 1.59 -15.55
N GLY A 25 6.24 2.51 -14.59
CA GLY A 25 4.95 3.05 -14.15
C GLY A 25 4.33 2.24 -13.02
N ALA A 26 3.45 2.89 -12.24
CA ALA A 26 2.88 2.29 -11.03
C ALA A 26 1.94 1.12 -11.30
N GLN A 27 1.19 1.15 -12.41
CA GLN A 27 0.23 0.10 -12.76
C GLN A 27 0.94 -1.17 -13.19
N GLU A 28 1.88 -1.05 -14.10
CA GLU A 28 2.71 -2.15 -14.60
C GLU A 28 3.54 -2.75 -13.46
N PHE A 29 4.08 -1.92 -12.57
CA PHE A 29 4.81 -2.39 -11.40
C PHE A 29 3.92 -3.21 -10.46
N LEU A 30 2.72 -2.72 -10.13
CA LEU A 30 1.80 -3.48 -9.27
C LEU A 30 1.35 -4.79 -9.93
N LEU A 31 1.10 -4.79 -11.25
CA LEU A 31 0.78 -6.02 -11.98
C LEU A 31 1.95 -7.02 -11.94
N ASP A 32 3.19 -6.54 -12.10
CA ASP A 32 4.38 -7.36 -11.97
C ASP A 32 4.46 -8.00 -10.56
N GLN A 33 4.31 -7.20 -9.49
CA GLN A 33 4.33 -7.71 -8.11
C GLN A 33 3.22 -8.75 -7.86
N LEU A 34 1.99 -8.49 -8.33
CA LEU A 34 0.88 -9.43 -8.19
C LEU A 34 1.12 -10.73 -8.97
N SER A 35 1.77 -10.64 -10.13
CA SER A 35 2.05 -11.78 -10.99
C SER A 35 3.04 -12.78 -10.38
N GLN A 36 3.91 -12.31 -9.46
CA GLN A 36 4.87 -13.13 -8.72
C GLN A 36 4.20 -14.03 -7.67
N THR A 37 2.91 -13.78 -7.35
CA THR A 37 2.14 -14.57 -6.39
C THR A 37 1.26 -15.61 -7.10
N VAL A 38 1.24 -16.85 -6.59
CA VAL A 38 0.37 -17.90 -7.17
C VAL A 38 -1.09 -17.72 -6.74
N HIS A 39 -1.30 -17.48 -5.44
CA HIS A 39 -2.65 -17.43 -4.87
C HIS A 39 -3.42 -16.17 -5.28
N THR A 40 -2.85 -14.98 -5.08
CA THR A 40 -3.54 -13.72 -5.39
C THR A 40 -3.82 -13.57 -6.87
N LYS A 41 -2.88 -13.94 -7.74
CA LYS A 41 -3.12 -14.01 -9.19
C LYS A 41 -4.33 -14.90 -9.54
N THR A 42 -4.45 -16.05 -8.89
CA THR A 42 -5.59 -16.96 -9.08
C THR A 42 -6.91 -16.36 -8.60
N MET A 43 -6.91 -15.64 -7.47
CA MET A 43 -8.10 -14.94 -6.98
C MET A 43 -8.56 -13.83 -7.93
N LEU A 44 -7.61 -13.10 -8.53
CA LEU A 44 -7.88 -11.93 -9.36
C LEU A 44 -8.12 -12.25 -10.84
N ARG A 45 -8.00 -13.51 -11.28
CA ARG A 45 -8.06 -13.91 -12.70
C ARG A 45 -9.31 -13.48 -13.48
N HIS A 46 -10.42 -13.23 -12.78
CA HIS A 46 -11.69 -12.74 -13.36
C HIS A 46 -12.10 -11.37 -12.81
N ALA A 47 -11.24 -10.75 -11.99
CA ALA A 47 -11.49 -9.42 -11.47
C ALA A 47 -11.26 -8.38 -12.59
N ARG A 48 -11.96 -7.25 -12.48
CA ARG A 48 -11.77 -6.09 -13.33
C ARG A 48 -11.20 -4.95 -12.48
N TRP A 49 -10.22 -4.25 -13.02
CA TRP A 49 -9.72 -3.02 -12.44
C TRP A 49 -10.78 -1.91 -12.47
N THR A 50 -11.04 -1.29 -11.32
CA THR A 50 -12.05 -0.23 -11.19
C THR A 50 -11.47 1.12 -10.79
N ALA A 51 -10.31 1.16 -10.12
CA ALA A 51 -9.64 2.38 -9.67
C ALA A 51 -8.16 2.12 -9.32
N GLY A 52 -7.34 3.18 -9.30
CA GLY A 52 -5.92 3.12 -8.92
C GLY A 52 -4.97 2.85 -10.10
N PRO A 53 -3.67 2.59 -9.83
CA PRO A 53 -3.08 2.48 -8.48
C PRO A 53 -2.76 3.84 -7.85
N ASN A 54 -2.77 3.88 -6.52
CA ASN A 54 -2.20 4.97 -5.72
C ASN A 54 -0.88 4.49 -5.11
N VAL A 55 0.13 5.37 -5.10
CA VAL A 55 1.44 5.07 -4.49
C VAL A 55 1.56 5.87 -3.20
N VAL A 56 1.82 5.19 -2.10
CA VAL A 56 2.00 5.79 -0.77
C VAL A 56 3.33 5.30 -0.21
N ARG A 57 4.08 6.18 0.44
CA ARG A 57 5.26 5.79 1.23
C ARG A 57 4.76 5.43 2.62
N ASP A 58 4.71 4.13 2.89
CA ASP A 58 4.17 3.56 4.10
C ASP A 58 5.34 3.19 5.02
N TRP A 59 5.76 4.14 5.86
CA TRP A 59 6.93 4.00 6.71
C TRP A 59 6.52 3.93 8.16
N SER A 60 7.14 3.02 8.92
CA SER A 60 6.96 2.97 10.36
C SER A 60 7.63 4.18 11.01
N TYR A 61 6.95 4.82 11.96
CA TYR A 61 7.51 5.91 12.76
C TYR A 61 6.84 5.99 14.13
N SER A 62 7.49 6.66 15.06
CA SER A 62 6.96 6.96 16.38
C SER A 62 7.37 8.37 16.80
N ALA A 63 6.41 9.17 17.26
CA ALA A 63 6.71 10.44 17.87
C ALA A 63 7.50 10.24 19.17
N GLU A 64 8.50 11.08 19.44
CA GLU A 64 9.23 11.08 20.72
C GLU A 64 8.31 11.43 21.90
N ARG A 65 7.24 12.22 21.65
CA ARG A 65 6.25 12.61 22.64
C ARG A 65 4.86 12.72 22.03
N ALA A 66 3.97 11.81 22.39
CA ALA A 66 2.58 11.78 21.91
C ALA A 66 1.59 12.56 22.79
N THR A 67 1.99 13.03 23.97
CA THR A 67 1.12 13.78 24.89
C THR A 67 1.88 14.91 25.58
N GLY A 68 1.14 15.93 26.00
CA GLY A 68 1.65 17.01 26.82
C GLY A 68 0.53 17.69 27.61
N PRO A 69 0.83 18.73 28.40
CA PRO A 69 -0.12 19.32 29.34
C PRO A 69 -1.47 19.74 28.72
N ASN A 70 -1.51 20.07 27.42
CA ASN A 70 -2.72 20.50 26.72
C ASN A 70 -2.88 19.87 25.33
N PHE A 71 -2.23 18.73 25.05
CA PHE A 71 -2.40 18.04 23.77
C PHE A 71 -2.23 16.52 23.89
N VAL A 72 -2.88 15.81 22.96
CA VAL A 72 -2.71 14.38 22.73
C VAL A 72 -2.70 14.14 21.23
N MET A 73 -1.76 13.33 20.75
CA MET A 73 -1.71 12.83 19.38
C MET A 73 -2.49 11.50 19.31
N THR A 74 -3.16 11.23 18.20
CA THR A 74 -3.96 10.00 18.02
C THR A 74 -3.76 9.40 16.63
N GLY A 75 -3.85 8.07 16.53
CA GLY A 75 -3.61 7.33 15.28
C GLY A 75 -2.25 7.65 14.68
N ASP A 76 -2.20 7.73 13.36
CA ASP A 76 -0.99 8.00 12.58
C ASP A 76 -0.26 9.25 13.06
N SER A 77 -0.96 10.30 13.52
CA SER A 77 -0.28 11.50 14.04
C SER A 77 0.71 11.18 15.18
N ALA A 78 0.48 10.13 15.97
CA ALA A 78 1.38 9.70 17.04
C ALA A 78 2.42 8.68 16.57
N CYS A 79 1.98 7.65 15.84
CA CYS A 79 2.83 6.58 15.34
C CYS A 79 2.13 5.79 14.24
N PHE A 80 2.92 5.16 13.39
CA PHE A 80 2.47 4.22 12.37
C PHE A 80 3.43 3.02 12.35
N VAL A 81 2.89 1.81 12.15
CA VAL A 81 3.67 0.57 12.11
C VAL A 81 3.70 -0.05 10.72
#